data_AF-A0A6P7NRN1-F1
#
_entry.id   AF-A0A6P7NRN1-F1
#
_cell.length_a   1.000
_cell.length_b   1.000
_cell.length_c   1.000
_cell.angle_alpha   90.00
_cell.angle_beta   90.00
_cell.angle_gamma   90.00
#
_symmetry.space_group_name_H-M   'P 1'
#
loop_
_entity.id
_entity.type
_entity.pdbx_description
1 polymer ?
#
loop_
_entity_poly.entity_id
_entity_poly.type
_entity_poly.pdbx_seq_one_letter_code
_entity_poly.pdbx_strand_id
1 'polypeptide(L)'
;MWSRHSSTTSLQVGDLVFAQFTIANKDMEPELVCIDSSGRANGMGVFGPGGLLFRVSLGLVRRLLAPHSDIRSDLDQLFPCELVVGVNGRVWVKSSSIQQTLILANLLQSCDTMTAPQRQELFKRVKQGALKTPHNLLVWTLS
;
A
#
# COMPACT_ATOMS: atom_id res chain seq x y z
N MET A 1 31.11 -16.89 16.06
CA MET A 1 31.11 -15.43 16.26
C MET A 1 31.58 -14.81 14.94
N TRP A 2 30.79 -14.42 13.94
CA TRP A 2 29.36 -14.07 13.82
C TRP A 2 28.80 -14.68 12.51
N SER A 3 27.68 -15.39 12.59
CA SER A 3 26.93 -15.81 11.40
C SER A 3 26.18 -14.61 10.85
N ARG A 4 26.67 -14.03 9.74
CA ARG A 4 25.88 -13.13 8.88
C ARG A 4 24.70 -13.93 8.36
N HIS A 5 23.56 -13.84 9.04
CA HIS A 5 22.28 -14.26 8.49
C HIS A 5 21.89 -13.23 7.43
N SER A 6 22.56 -13.29 6.28
CA SER A 6 22.02 -12.68 5.06
C SER A 6 20.88 -13.60 4.63
N SER A 7 19.66 -13.28 5.06
CA SER A 7 18.47 -13.88 4.49
C SER A 7 18.39 -13.41 3.03
N THR A 8 19.05 -14.14 2.14
CA THR A 8 19.00 -13.91 0.70
C THR A 8 17.59 -14.26 0.24
N THR A 9 16.70 -13.27 0.29
CA THR A 9 15.38 -13.38 -0.30
C THR A 9 15.55 -13.60 -1.80
N SER A 10 15.08 -14.74 -2.30
CA SER A 10 15.20 -15.10 -3.72
C SER A 10 14.29 -14.20 -4.56
N LEU A 11 14.87 -13.19 -5.20
CA LEU A 11 14.16 -12.30 -6.13
C LEU A 11 13.97 -12.99 -7.49
N GLN A 12 12.74 -12.92 -8.00
CA GLN A 12 12.39 -13.38 -9.34
C GLN A 12 11.88 -12.21 -10.20
N VAL A 13 12.03 -12.36 -11.52
CA VAL A 13 11.45 -11.39 -12.46
C VAL A 13 9.92 -11.37 -12.26
N GLY A 14 9.38 -10.19 -11.98
CA GLY A 14 7.96 -9.99 -11.71
C GLY A 14 7.62 -9.78 -10.23
N ASP A 15 8.58 -9.97 -9.32
CA ASP A 15 8.37 -9.71 -7.89
C ASP A 15 8.14 -8.22 -7.62
N LEU A 16 7.24 -7.95 -6.67
CA LEU A 16 7.04 -6.61 -6.13
C LEU A 16 7.93 -6.42 -4.90
N VAL A 17 8.64 -5.30 -4.85
CA VAL A 17 9.60 -5.00 -3.78
C VAL A 17 9.29 -3.66 -3.14
N PHE A 18 9.32 -3.60 -1.79
CA PHE A 18 9.41 -2.36 -1.04
C PHE A 18 10.87 -2.07 -0.69
N ALA A 19 11.39 -0.93 -1.15
CA ALA A 19 12.79 -0.54 -1.02
C ALA A 19 12.92 0.98 -0.87
N GLN A 20 14.10 1.42 -0.43
CA GLN A 20 14.46 2.84 -0.35
C GLN A 20 15.62 3.17 -1.30
N PHE A 21 15.73 4.42 -1.72
CA PHE A 21 16.87 4.89 -2.50
C PHE A 21 18.12 5.00 -1.63
N THR A 22 19.24 4.52 -2.15
CA THR A 22 20.57 4.65 -1.54
C THR A 22 21.31 5.83 -2.15
N ILE A 23 21.25 5.96 -3.47
CA ILE A 23 21.84 7.07 -4.23
C ILE A 23 20.79 7.53 -5.25
N ALA A 24 20.48 8.83 -5.23
CA ALA A 24 19.60 9.48 -6.19
C ALA A 24 20.27 10.76 -6.69
N ASN A 25 21.21 10.60 -7.63
CA ASN A 25 21.84 11.72 -8.32
C ASN A 25 21.24 11.85 -9.72
N LYS A 26 20.98 13.08 -10.19
CA LYS A 26 20.39 13.34 -11.51
C LYS A 26 21.27 12.87 -12.68
N ASP A 27 22.58 12.72 -12.45
CA ASP A 27 23.57 12.35 -13.46
C ASP A 27 23.93 10.84 -13.37
N MET A 28 23.21 10.06 -12.57
CA MET A 28 23.46 8.63 -12.35
C MET A 28 22.16 7.83 -12.33
N GLU A 29 22.22 6.56 -12.74
CA GLU A 29 21.10 5.64 -12.51
C GLU A 29 20.87 5.45 -11.00
N PRO A 30 19.61 5.47 -10.54
CA PRO A 30 19.33 5.38 -9.11
C PRO A 30 19.50 3.96 -8.57
N GLU A 31 20.03 3.86 -7.36
CA GLU A 31 20.23 2.59 -6.66
C GLU A 31 19.22 2.41 -5.52
N LEU A 32 18.74 1.17 -5.32
CA LEU A 32 17.76 0.80 -4.30
C LEU A 32 18.34 -0.21 -3.32
N VAL A 33 17.97 -0.08 -2.05
CA VAL A 33 18.29 -1.04 -0.98
C VAL A 33 17.04 -1.45 -0.21
N CYS A 34 17.02 -2.69 0.26
CA CYS A 34 15.97 -3.25 1.12
C CYS A 34 16.41 -3.37 2.59
N ILE A 35 17.40 -2.59 3.00
CA ILE A 35 17.91 -2.54 4.37
C ILE A 35 18.12 -1.09 4.79
N ASP A 36 17.92 -0.83 6.07
CA ASP A 36 18.22 0.45 6.70
C ASP A 36 19.73 0.61 6.96
N SER A 37 20.13 1.77 7.48
CA SER A 37 21.52 2.05 7.84
C SER A 37 22.07 1.16 8.97
N SER A 38 21.20 0.49 9.72
CA SER A 38 21.57 -0.51 10.74
C SER A 38 21.70 -1.93 10.18
N GLY A 39 21.49 -2.11 8.87
CA GLY A 39 21.55 -3.40 8.19
C GLY A 39 20.31 -4.27 8.38
N ARG A 40 19.18 -3.69 8.84
CA ARG A 40 17.92 -4.42 9.07
C ARG A 40 16.90 -4.11 7.98
N ALA A 41 16.08 -5.09 7.62
CA ALA A 41 15.08 -4.93 6.57
C ALA A 41 13.93 -3.98 6.96
N ASN A 42 13.54 -3.89 8.23
CA ASN A 42 12.46 -3.01 8.73
C ASN A 42 11.19 -2.97 7.85
N GLY A 43 10.75 -4.13 7.36
CA GLY A 43 9.56 -4.26 6.51
C GLY A 43 9.81 -4.04 5.01
N MET A 44 11.05 -3.73 4.60
CA MET A 44 11.47 -3.74 3.19
C MET A 44 11.77 -5.17 2.70
N GLY A 45 11.72 -5.36 1.39
CA GLY A 45 11.89 -6.64 0.72
C GLY A 45 10.72 -6.99 -0.20
N VAL A 46 10.65 -8.27 -0.57
CA VAL A 46 9.63 -8.80 -1.48
C VAL A 46 8.29 -8.91 -0.77
N PHE A 47 7.22 -8.48 -1.42
CA PHE A 47 5.87 -8.70 -0.90
C PHE A 47 5.47 -10.16 -0.98
N GLY A 48 4.84 -10.66 0.08
CA GLY A 48 4.23 -11.98 0.07
C GLY A 48 3.02 -12.08 -0.89
N PRO A 49 2.56 -13.29 -1.20
CA PRO A 49 1.42 -13.49 -2.09
C PRO A 49 0.12 -12.92 -1.51
N GLY A 50 -0.82 -12.58 -2.38
CA GLY A 50 -2.21 -12.26 -2.02
C GLY A 50 -2.50 -10.80 -1.65
N GLY A 51 -1.63 -9.86 -2.00
CA GLY A 51 -1.92 -8.43 -1.91
C GLY A 51 -2.24 -7.80 -3.28
N LEU A 52 -2.73 -6.56 -3.26
CA LEU A 52 -3.12 -5.81 -4.46
C LEU A 52 -2.30 -4.52 -4.55
N LEU A 53 -1.61 -4.35 -5.68
CA LEU A 53 -0.90 -3.12 -6.05
C LEU A 53 -1.77 -2.27 -6.98
N PHE A 54 -1.93 -0.99 -6.67
CA PHE A 54 -2.66 -0.04 -7.51
C PHE A 54 -2.03 1.36 -7.46
N ARG A 55 -2.49 2.24 -8.33
CA ARG A 55 -2.02 3.64 -8.42
C ARG A 55 -2.99 4.58 -7.70
N VAL A 56 -2.43 5.64 -7.13
CA VAL A 56 -3.14 6.77 -6.52
C VAL A 56 -2.46 8.08 -6.89
N SER A 57 -3.12 9.23 -6.67
CA SER A 57 -2.44 10.51 -6.87
C SER A 57 -1.31 10.72 -5.85
N LEU A 58 -0.31 11.52 -6.22
CA LEU A 58 0.75 11.95 -5.30
C LEU A 58 0.21 12.82 -4.14
N GLY A 59 -0.93 13.48 -4.34
CA GLY A 59 -1.62 14.23 -3.28
C GLY A 59 -2.13 13.28 -2.19
N LEU A 60 -2.75 12.17 -2.59
CA LEU A 60 -3.21 11.13 -1.67
C LEU A 60 -2.03 10.42 -0.99
N VAL A 61 -0.93 10.14 -1.70
CA VAL A 61 0.30 9.61 -1.08
C VAL A 61 0.76 10.50 0.08
N ARG A 62 0.86 11.81 -0.14
CA ARG A 62 1.30 12.76 0.90
C ARG A 62 0.33 12.76 2.09
N ARG A 63 -0.98 12.69 1.84
CA ARG A 63 -2.01 12.61 2.89
C ARG A 63 -1.93 11.30 3.67
N LEU A 64 -1.65 10.17 3.03
CA LEU A 64 -1.49 8.86 3.68
C LEU A 64 -0.22 8.78 4.54
N LEU A 65 0.86 9.42 4.10
CA LEU A 65 2.15 9.45 4.80
C LEU A 65 2.26 10.58 5.84
N ALA A 66 1.27 11.48 5.92
CA ALA A 66 1.28 12.57 6.88
C ALA A 66 1.29 12.06 8.34
N PRO A 67 2.04 12.73 9.24
CA PRO A 67 1.91 12.47 10.67
C PRO A 67 0.46 12.78 11.08
N HIS A 68 -0.26 11.79 11.59
CA HIS A 68 -1.70 11.88 11.89
C HIS A 68 -2.63 11.91 10.67
N SER A 69 -2.34 11.10 9.65
CA SER A 69 -3.25 10.86 8.53
C SER A 69 -4.63 10.41 9.00
N ASP A 70 -5.64 11.23 8.72
CA ASP A 70 -7.05 10.96 9.01
C ASP A 70 -7.57 9.75 8.21
N ILE A 71 -7.12 9.60 6.96
CA ILE A 71 -7.44 8.45 6.12
C ILE A 71 -6.92 7.15 6.74
N ARG A 72 -5.68 7.15 7.26
CA ARG A 72 -5.09 5.96 7.89
C ARG A 72 -5.80 5.62 9.19
N SER A 73 -6.08 6.63 10.02
CA SER A 73 -6.87 6.45 11.24
C SER A 73 -8.26 5.84 10.94
N ASP A 74 -8.92 6.27 9.86
CA ASP A 74 -10.22 5.72 9.48
C ASP A 74 -10.09 4.28 8.96
N LEU A 75 -9.03 3.96 8.21
CA LEU A 75 -8.75 2.62 7.66
C LEU A 75 -8.44 1.60 8.76
N ASP A 76 -7.66 1.99 9.78
CA ASP A 76 -7.27 1.12 10.90
C ASP A 76 -8.51 0.63 11.68
N GLN A 77 -9.63 1.35 11.60
CA GLN A 77 -10.89 0.94 12.23
C GLN A 77 -11.76 0.04 11.36
N LEU A 78 -11.44 -0.19 10.08
CA LEU A 78 -12.25 -1.01 9.16
C LEU A 78 -11.89 -2.49 9.26
N PHE A 79 -10.72 -2.86 8.77
CA PHE A 79 -10.23 -4.23 8.74
C PHE A 79 -8.74 -4.23 9.06
N PRO A 80 -8.23 -5.24 9.77
CA PRO A 80 -6.79 -5.48 9.82
C PRO A 80 -6.24 -5.60 8.39
N CYS A 81 -5.24 -4.81 8.06
CA CYS A 81 -4.59 -4.86 6.76
C CYS A 81 -3.10 -4.50 6.87
N GLU A 82 -2.34 -5.00 5.93
CA GLU A 82 -0.99 -4.54 5.63
C GLU A 82 -1.13 -3.49 4.52
N LEU A 83 -0.58 -2.29 4.76
CA LEU A 83 -0.61 -1.18 3.82
C LEU A 83 0.81 -0.67 3.62
N VAL A 84 1.27 -0.64 2.38
CA VAL A 84 2.54 -0.03 2.00
C VAL A 84 2.30 1.05 0.96
N VAL A 85 2.82 2.24 1.23
CA VAL A 85 2.64 3.43 0.41
C VAL A 85 3.97 3.84 -0.18
N GLY A 86 4.12 3.67 -1.48
CA GLY A 86 5.27 4.15 -2.24
C GLY A 86 5.12 5.62 -2.60
N VAL A 87 6.18 6.40 -2.37
CA VAL A 87 6.23 7.83 -2.75
C VAL A 87 6.10 8.07 -4.27
N ASN A 88 6.21 7.00 -5.07
CA ASN A 88 5.99 6.98 -6.52
C ASN A 88 4.52 6.83 -6.94
N GLY A 89 3.55 6.96 -6.02
CA GLY A 89 2.13 6.84 -6.34
C GLY A 89 1.62 5.40 -6.40
N ARG A 90 2.42 4.41 -6.00
CA ARG A 90 2.00 3.01 -5.93
C ARG A 90 1.67 2.64 -4.49
N VAL A 91 0.49 2.07 -4.29
CA VAL A 91 0.02 1.58 -2.99
C VAL A 91 -0.22 0.09 -3.10
N TRP A 92 0.31 -0.66 -2.15
CA TRP A 92 0.05 -2.07 -1.98
C TRP A 92 -0.77 -2.29 -0.71
N VAL A 93 -1.84 -3.09 -0.81
CA VAL A 93 -2.67 -3.44 0.33
C VAL A 93 -2.96 -4.93 0.36
N LYS A 94 -3.02 -5.50 1.56
CA LYS A 94 -3.43 -6.90 1.79
C LYS A 94 -4.26 -6.99 3.05
N SER A 95 -5.33 -7.77 3.02
CA SER A 95 -6.13 -8.10 4.19
C SER A 95 -6.38 -9.61 4.25
N SER A 96 -7.18 -10.07 5.22
CA SER A 96 -7.40 -11.49 5.48
C SER A 96 -8.15 -12.23 4.35
N SER A 97 -8.88 -11.48 3.52
CA SER A 97 -9.58 -12.02 2.35
C SER A 97 -9.40 -11.14 1.12
N ILE A 98 -9.57 -11.74 -0.06
CA ILE A 98 -9.56 -11.03 -1.35
C ILE A 98 -10.65 -9.95 -1.36
N GLN A 99 -11.85 -10.26 -0.84
CA GLN A 99 -12.97 -9.31 -0.79
C GLN A 99 -12.62 -8.06 0.03
N GLN A 100 -12.06 -8.22 1.23
CA GLN A 100 -11.61 -7.09 2.06
C GLN A 100 -10.49 -6.30 1.38
N THR A 101 -9.54 -6.99 0.74
CA THR A 101 -8.43 -6.36 0.00
C THR A 101 -8.97 -5.48 -1.14
N LEU A 102 -9.96 -5.97 -1.89
CA LEU A 102 -10.63 -5.20 -2.95
C LEU A 102 -11.40 -3.99 -2.40
N ILE A 103 -12.12 -4.17 -1.30
CA ILE A 103 -12.84 -3.06 -0.64
C ILE A 103 -11.84 -1.98 -0.22
N LEU A 104 -10.75 -2.34 0.45
CA LEU A 104 -9.72 -1.39 0.89
C LEU A 104 -9.11 -0.62 -0.29
N ALA A 105 -8.76 -1.31 -1.37
CA ALA A 105 -8.20 -0.67 -2.56
C ALA A 105 -9.16 0.34 -3.19
N ASN A 106 -10.44 -0.01 -3.33
CA ASN A 106 -11.47 0.88 -3.88
C ASN A 106 -11.72 2.10 -2.98
N LEU A 107 -11.77 1.90 -1.66
CA LEU A 107 -11.90 2.99 -0.70
C LEU A 107 -10.72 3.96 -0.79
N LEU A 108 -9.49 3.43 -0.83
CA LEU A 108 -8.28 4.21 -0.97
C LEU A 108 -8.30 5.03 -2.27
N GLN A 109 -8.62 4.43 -3.41
CA GLN A 109 -8.71 5.15 -4.69
C GLN A 109 -9.79 6.24 -4.66
N SER A 110 -10.89 6.03 -3.93
CA SER A 110 -11.96 7.02 -3.80
C SER A 110 -11.58 8.20 -2.91
N CYS A 111 -10.61 8.05 -2.01
CA CYS A 111 -10.21 9.09 -1.05
C CYS A 111 -9.54 10.32 -1.68
N ASP A 112 -9.13 10.23 -2.94
CA ASP A 112 -8.41 11.29 -3.63
C ASP A 112 -9.19 12.62 -3.64
N THR A 113 -10.51 12.56 -3.83
CA THR A 113 -11.40 13.72 -3.94
C THR A 113 -12.42 13.85 -2.81
N MET A 114 -12.35 12.99 -1.80
CA MET A 114 -13.33 12.98 -0.70
C MET A 114 -12.93 13.87 0.48
N THR A 115 -13.93 14.58 1.01
CA THR A 115 -13.84 15.26 2.30
C THR A 115 -13.90 14.26 3.46
N ALA A 116 -13.42 14.65 4.65
CA ALA A 116 -13.44 13.78 5.83
C ALA A 116 -14.85 13.27 6.21
N PRO A 117 -15.92 14.10 6.24
CA PRO A 117 -17.26 13.61 6.56
C PRO A 117 -17.79 12.58 5.55
N GLN A 118 -17.58 12.82 4.24
CA GLN A 118 -17.99 11.88 3.20
C GLN A 118 -17.25 10.54 3.34
N ARG A 119 -15.95 10.59 3.63
CA ARG A 119 -15.12 9.41 3.84
C ARG A 119 -15.58 8.60 5.05
N GLN A 120 -15.81 9.27 6.18
CA GLN A 120 -16.28 8.61 7.41
C GLN A 120 -17.64 7.92 7.21
N GLU A 121 -18.57 8.57 6.52
CA GLU A 121 -19.87 7.96 6.21
C GLU A 121 -19.71 6.75 5.28
N LEU A 122 -18.89 6.85 4.24
CA LEU A 122 -18.59 5.73 3.35
C LEU A 122 -18.01 4.54 4.14
N PHE A 123 -17.06 4.80 5.03
CA PHE A 123 -16.41 3.77 5.84
C PHE A 123 -17.40 3.12 6.81
N LYS A 124 -18.29 3.90 7.43
CA LYS A 124 -19.36 3.39 8.28
C LYS A 124 -20.29 2.44 7.52
N ARG A 125 -20.68 2.79 6.30
CA ARG A 125 -21.50 1.93 5.42
C ARG A 125 -20.80 0.62 5.08
N VAL A 126 -19.48 0.66 4.85
CA VAL A 126 -18.68 -0.55 4.63
C VAL A 126 -18.71 -1.47 5.86
N LYS A 127 -18.52 -0.94 7.08
CA LYS A 127 -18.59 -1.74 8.31
C LYS A 127 -19.94 -2.42 8.51
N GLN A 128 -21.01 -1.77 8.06
CA GLN A 128 -22.37 -2.30 8.12
C GLN A 128 -22.68 -3.33 7.03
N GLY A 129 -21.69 -3.72 6.22
CA GLY A 129 -21.85 -4.74 5.17
C GLY A 129 -22.60 -4.24 3.92
N ALA A 130 -22.73 -2.92 3.75
CA ALA A 130 -23.48 -2.34 2.63
C ALA A 130 -22.76 -2.49 1.27
N LEU A 131 -21.43 -2.69 1.27
CA LEU A 131 -20.66 -2.99 0.07
C LEU A 131 -20.39 -4.49 0.01
N LYS A 132 -21.33 -5.24 -0.58
CA LYS A 132 -21.05 -6.58 -1.10
C LYS A 132 -20.23 -6.38 -2.37
N THR A 133 -19.06 -7.03 -2.46
CA THR A 133 -18.18 -6.94 -3.64
C THR A 133 -19.00 -7.01 -4.91
N PRO A 134 -18.99 -5.96 -5.75
CA PRO A 134 -19.71 -6.05 -7.00
C PRO A 134 -18.85 -6.84 -7.98
N HIS A 135 -19.44 -7.89 -8.54
CA HIS A 135 -19.04 -8.44 -9.84
C HIS A 135 -19.01 -7.35 -10.96
N ASN A 136 -19.43 -6.12 -10.67
CA ASN A 136 -19.43 -4.97 -11.58
C ASN A 136 -18.26 -3.98 -11.45
N LEU A 137 -17.37 -4.02 -10.45
CA LEU A 137 -16.29 -3.00 -10.34
C LEU A 137 -15.08 -3.26 -11.26
N LEU A 138 -14.86 -4.50 -11.69
CA LEU A 138 -13.80 -4.81 -12.66
C LEU A 138 -14.12 -4.29 -14.08
N VAL A 139 -15.38 -3.95 -14.37
CA VAL A 139 -15.79 -3.50 -15.71
C VAL A 139 -15.50 -2.01 -15.94
N TRP A 140 -15.50 -1.18 -14.89
CA TRP A 140 -15.32 0.28 -15.03
C TRP A 140 -13.86 0.76 -15.08
N THR A 141 -12.89 -0.12 -14.87
CA THR A 141 -11.45 0.23 -14.96
C THR A 141 -10.82 -0.10 -16.32
N LEU A 142 -11.62 -0.60 -17.28
CA LEU A 142 -11.21 -0.91 -18.66
C LEU A 142 -11.87 -0.01 -19.71
N SER A 143 -12.30 1.19 -19.35
CA SER A 143 -12.79 2.21 -20.30
C SER A 143 -11.85 3.40 -20.38
#